data_AF-A0A1H8HY03-F1
#
_entry.id   AF-A0A1H8HY03-F1
#
_cell.length_a   1.000
_cell.length_b   1.000
_cell.length_c   1.000
_cell.angle_alpha   90.00
_cell.angle_beta   90.00
_cell.angle_gamma   90.00
#
_symmetry.space_group_name_H-M   'P 1'
#
loop_
_entity.id
_entity.type
_entity.pdbx_description
1 polymer ?
#
loop_
_entity_poly.entity_id
_entity_poly.type
_entity_poly.pdbx_seq_one_letter_code
_entity_poly.pdbx_strand_id
1 'polypeptide(L)'
;MDELRLAPNDHVLINALAAIFVSHVRPGPHEDMMIEIVRDAVKKANRQHLYVGPLVAAVEDFLNSSQAGLGANHAEYAVRVRLVAVLSWRAGHALDALRGAAA
;
A
#
# COMPACT_ATOMS: atom_id res chain seq x y z
N MET A 1 -2.41 -6.04 -21.85
CA MET A 1 -1.26 -5.48 -21.11
C MET A 1 -1.68 -4.40 -20.11
N ASP A 2 -2.89 -3.83 -20.20
CA ASP A 2 -3.40 -2.79 -19.29
C ASP A 2 -3.83 -3.26 -17.89
N GLU A 3 -4.01 -4.58 -17.67
CA GLU A 3 -4.47 -5.13 -16.38
C GLU A 3 -3.48 -4.93 -15.21
N LEU A 4 -2.22 -4.60 -15.52
CA LEU A 4 -1.15 -4.42 -14.52
C LEU A 4 -0.71 -2.96 -14.37
N ARG A 5 -1.42 -2.00 -15.00
CA ARG A 5 -1.08 -0.60 -14.85
C ARG A 5 -1.69 -0.05 -13.56
N LEU A 6 -0.86 0.60 -12.75
CA LEU A 6 -1.33 1.33 -11.57
C LEU A 6 -2.09 2.60 -11.99
N ALA A 7 -3.25 2.82 -11.39
CA ALA A 7 -3.98 4.08 -11.48
C ALA A 7 -3.33 5.12 -10.55
N PRO A 8 -3.56 6.44 -10.77
CA PRO A 8 -3.02 7.48 -9.90
C PRO A 8 -3.34 7.27 -8.40
N ASN A 9 -4.55 6.80 -8.08
CA ASN A 9 -4.95 6.54 -6.70
C ASN A 9 -4.17 5.38 -6.07
N ASP A 10 -3.79 4.37 -6.86
CA ASP A 10 -3.00 3.25 -6.36
C ASP A 10 -1.60 3.72 -5.96
N HIS A 11 -0.99 4.62 -6.76
CA HIS A 11 0.28 5.25 -6.40
C HIS A 11 0.21 6.05 -5.10
N VAL A 12 -0.85 6.85 -4.94
CA VAL A 12 -1.07 7.63 -3.70
C VAL A 12 -1.21 6.70 -2.50
N LEU A 13 -2.05 5.65 -2.62
CA LEU A 13 -2.25 4.66 -1.56
C LEU A 13 -0.93 3.99 -1.16
N ILE A 14 -0.19 3.44 -2.13
CA ILE A 14 1.07 2.73 -1.87
C ILE A 14 2.10 3.64 -1.18
N ASN A 15 2.22 4.90 -1.62
CA ASN A 15 3.18 5.84 -1.05
C ASN A 15 2.80 6.25 0.38
N ALA A 16 1.53 6.50 0.65
CA ALA A 16 1.06 6.84 2.00
C ALA A 16 1.28 5.68 2.98
N LEU A 17 0.96 4.45 2.56
CA LEU A 17 1.23 3.25 3.36
C LEU A 17 2.72 3.03 3.58
N ALA A 18 3.57 3.24 2.56
CA ALA A 18 5.02 3.18 2.74
C ALA A 18 5.50 4.21 3.77
N ALA A 19 4.99 5.45 3.74
CA ALA A 19 5.35 6.47 4.72
C ALA A 19 4.97 6.05 6.16
N ILE A 20 3.78 5.48 6.35
CA ILE A 20 3.31 4.98 7.65
C ILE A 20 4.17 3.82 8.15
N PHE A 21 4.36 2.77 7.33
CA PHE A 21 4.95 1.51 7.79
C PHE A 21 6.48 1.42 7.72
N VAL A 22 7.14 2.30 6.97
CA VAL A 22 8.62 2.38 6.95
C VAL A 22 9.14 3.15 8.17
N SER A 23 8.39 4.16 8.63
CA SER A 23 8.78 4.96 9.77
C SER A 23 8.66 4.17 11.08
N HIS A 24 9.70 4.21 11.91
CA HIS A 24 9.65 3.75 13.31
C HIS A 24 9.35 4.91 14.27
N VAL A 25 9.10 6.11 13.72
CA VAL A 25 8.85 7.33 14.50
C VAL A 25 7.42 7.27 15.05
N ARG A 26 7.28 7.54 16.35
CA ARG A 26 6.01 7.54 17.08
C ARG A 26 4.90 8.30 16.35
N PRO A 27 3.61 7.94 16.59
CA PRO A 27 2.49 8.65 16.03
C PRO A 27 2.54 10.14 16.35
N GLY A 28 2.31 10.94 15.31
CA GLY A 28 2.32 12.39 15.32
C GLY A 28 1.54 12.94 14.12
N PRO A 29 1.46 14.27 13.95
CA PRO A 29 0.58 14.91 12.95
C PRO A 29 0.79 14.44 11.50
N HIS A 30 2.00 13.97 11.18
CA HIS A 30 2.30 13.40 9.88
C HIS A 30 1.62 12.04 9.64
N GLU A 31 1.48 11.20 10.67
CA GLU A 31 0.81 9.91 10.56
C GLU A 31 -0.70 10.09 10.39
N ASP A 32 -1.32 11.00 11.15
CA ASP A 32 -2.75 11.32 11.03
C ASP A 32 -3.10 11.78 9.61
N MET A 33 -2.28 12.70 9.06
CA MET A 33 -2.40 13.15 7.67
C MET A 33 -2.26 11.99 6.68
N MET A 34 -1.33 11.06 6.90
CA MET A 34 -1.19 9.89 6.02
C MET A 34 -2.38 8.95 6.12
N ILE A 35 -2.95 8.75 7.33
CA ILE A 35 -4.15 7.93 7.53
C ILE A 35 -5.35 8.53 6.80
N GLU A 36 -5.52 9.86 6.81
CA GLU A 36 -6.55 10.53 6.02
C GLU A 36 -6.38 10.29 4.52
N ILE A 37 -5.15 10.45 4.01
CA ILE A 37 -4.82 10.16 2.60
C ILE A 37 -5.13 8.71 2.26
N VAL A 38 -4.78 7.76 3.12
CA VAL A 38 -5.09 6.33 2.93
C VAL A 38 -6.60 6.10 2.84
N ARG A 39 -7.39 6.69 3.76
CA ARG A 39 -8.85 6.56 3.78
C ARG A 39 -9.51 7.05 2.49
N ASP A 40 -8.96 8.07 1.84
CA ASP A 40 -9.52 8.59 0.60
C ASP A 40 -9.02 7.85 -0.64
N ALA A 41 -7.74 7.48 -0.66
CA ALA A 41 -7.15 6.74 -1.77
C ALA A 41 -7.72 5.32 -1.87
N VAL A 42 -7.93 4.62 -0.74
CA VAL A 42 -8.43 3.23 -0.71
C VAL A 42 -9.83 3.09 -1.34
N LYS A 43 -10.69 4.10 -1.20
CA LYS A 43 -12.04 4.12 -1.81
C LYS A 43 -11.97 4.01 -3.34
N LYS A 44 -10.94 4.63 -3.94
CA LYS A 44 -10.76 4.77 -5.40
C LYS A 44 -9.68 3.85 -5.96
N ALA A 45 -9.12 2.96 -5.16
CA ALA A 45 -8.06 2.05 -5.56
C ALA A 45 -8.60 0.90 -6.44
N ASN A 46 -7.74 0.40 -7.33
CA ASN A 46 -8.09 -0.67 -8.25
C ASN A 46 -8.14 -2.03 -7.54
N ARG A 47 -9.35 -2.43 -7.14
CA ARG A 47 -9.62 -3.71 -6.46
C ARG A 47 -9.38 -4.95 -7.34
N GLN A 48 -9.35 -4.79 -8.67
CA GLN A 48 -9.17 -5.89 -9.61
C GLN A 48 -7.69 -6.13 -9.95
N HIS A 49 -6.80 -5.18 -9.63
CA HIS A 49 -5.38 -5.34 -9.90
C HIS A 49 -4.77 -6.42 -8.98
N LEU A 50 -4.01 -7.34 -9.57
CA LEU A 50 -3.48 -8.55 -8.92
C LEU A 50 -2.78 -8.29 -7.57
N TYR A 51 -2.03 -7.18 -7.49
CA TYR A 51 -1.29 -6.82 -6.28
C TYR A 51 -1.99 -5.76 -5.41
N VAL A 52 -2.83 -4.90 -6.01
CA VAL A 52 -3.45 -3.77 -5.28
C VAL A 52 -4.75 -4.23 -4.62
N GLY A 53 -5.53 -5.11 -5.25
CA GLY A 53 -6.75 -5.67 -4.66
C GLY A 53 -6.51 -6.31 -3.27
N PRO A 54 -5.53 -7.23 -3.13
CA PRO A 54 -5.18 -7.79 -1.82
C PRO A 54 -4.66 -6.75 -0.81
N LEU A 55 -3.96 -5.71 -1.28
CA LEU A 55 -3.53 -4.61 -0.42
C LEU A 55 -4.72 -3.78 0.08
N VAL A 56 -5.67 -3.46 -0.80
CA VAL A 56 -6.90 -2.72 -0.47
C VAL A 56 -7.70 -3.47 0.59
N ALA A 57 -7.90 -4.79 0.43
CA ALA A 57 -8.60 -5.61 1.42
C ALA A 57 -7.91 -5.54 2.79
N ALA A 58 -6.58 -5.69 2.84
CA ALA A 58 -5.83 -5.60 4.09
C ALA A 58 -5.90 -4.21 4.73
N VAL A 59 -5.92 -3.13 3.93
CA VAL A 59 -6.06 -1.75 4.40
C VAL A 59 -7.46 -1.49 4.94
N GLU A 60 -8.51 -1.99 4.29
CA GLU A 60 -9.88 -1.89 4.78
C GLU A 60 -10.01 -2.62 6.14
N ASP A 61 -9.44 -3.82 6.27
CA ASP A 61 -9.38 -4.53 7.54
C ASP A 61 -8.61 -3.74 8.61
N PHE A 62 -7.45 -3.16 8.27
CA PHE A 62 -6.67 -2.32 9.17
C PHE A 62 -7.43 -1.10 9.66
N LEU A 63 -8.08 -0.36 8.76
CA LEU A 63 -8.86 0.84 9.11
C LEU A 63 -10.09 0.50 9.98
N ASN A 64 -10.63 -0.70 9.83
CA ASN A 64 -11.77 -1.20 10.63
C ASN A 64 -11.32 -1.86 11.95
N SER A 65 -10.06 -2.30 12.05
CA SER A 65 -9.50 -2.97 13.22
C SER A 65 -9.13 -2.02 14.38
N SER A 66 -9.62 -0.78 14.37
CA SER A 66 -9.23 0.32 15.27
C SER A 66 -9.54 0.13 16.76
N GLN A 67 -9.68 -1.10 17.25
CA GLN A 67 -9.75 -1.42 18.67
C GLN A 67 -8.42 -2.01 19.15
N ALA A 68 -7.83 -1.34 20.15
CA ALA A 68 -6.60 -1.76 20.81
C ALA A 68 -6.68 -3.24 21.25
N GLY A 69 -5.87 -4.09 20.63
CA GLY A 69 -5.85 -5.52 20.88
C GLY A 69 -5.00 -6.28 19.86
N LEU A 70 -4.94 -7.61 19.99
CA LEU A 70 -4.20 -8.49 19.08
C LEU A 70 -4.63 -8.36 17.60
N GLY A 71 -5.89 -7.94 17.37
CA GLY A 71 -6.44 -7.72 16.03
C GLY A 71 -5.78 -6.56 15.27
N ALA A 72 -5.43 -5.47 15.95
CA ALA A 72 -4.78 -4.31 15.33
C ALA A 72 -3.37 -4.66 14.81
N ASN A 73 -2.59 -5.40 15.61
CA ASN A 73 -1.26 -5.88 15.22
C ASN A 73 -1.33 -6.86 14.04
N HIS A 74 -2.34 -7.72 14.01
CA HIS A 74 -2.53 -8.67 12.91
C HIS A 74 -2.89 -7.94 11.60
N ALA A 75 -3.79 -6.97 11.66
CA ALA A 75 -4.20 -6.20 10.49
C ALA A 75 -3.04 -5.32 9.96
N GLU A 76 -2.28 -4.68 10.86
CA GLU A 76 -1.05 -3.97 10.48
C GLU A 76 -0.05 -4.90 9.77
N TYR A 77 0.20 -6.08 10.35
CA TYR A 77 1.10 -7.05 9.74
C TYR A 77 0.62 -7.49 8.35
N ALA A 78 -0.69 -7.73 8.19
CA ALA A 78 -1.29 -8.07 6.91
C ALA A 78 -1.04 -6.97 5.86
N VAL A 79 -1.20 -5.70 6.24
CA VAL A 79 -0.90 -4.57 5.35
C VAL A 79 0.58 -4.55 4.96
N ARG A 80 1.50 -4.71 5.93
CA ARG A 80 2.95 -4.76 5.66
C ARG A 80 3.31 -5.86 4.65
N VAL A 81 2.78 -7.07 4.81
CA VAL A 81 3.02 -8.19 3.89
C VAL A 81 2.53 -7.87 2.49
N ARG A 82 1.32 -7.33 2.34
CA ARG A 82 0.76 -6.98 1.03
C ARG A 82 1.49 -5.81 0.37
N LEU A 83 1.93 -4.83 1.17
CA LEU A 83 2.70 -3.70 0.69
C LEU A 83 4.05 -4.16 0.14
N VAL A 84 4.75 -5.07 0.82
CA VAL A 84 6.01 -5.66 0.34
C VAL A 84 5.80 -6.37 -1.00
N ALA A 85 4.71 -7.13 -1.18
CA ALA A 85 4.42 -7.79 -2.45
C ALA A 85 4.27 -6.78 -3.62
N VAL A 86 3.54 -5.68 -3.39
CA VAL A 86 3.36 -4.62 -4.39
C VAL A 86 4.69 -3.92 -4.71
N LEU A 87 5.50 -3.61 -3.69
CA LEU A 87 6.79 -2.96 -3.88
C LEU A 87 7.80 -3.84 -4.61
N SER A 88 7.87 -5.13 -4.28
CA SER A 88 8.71 -6.11 -4.98
C SER A 88 8.32 -6.25 -6.46
N TRP A 89 7.02 -6.29 -6.74
CA TRP A 89 6.51 -6.29 -8.12
C TRP A 89 6.91 -5.02 -8.89
N ARG A 90 6.73 -3.83 -8.29
CA ARG A 90 7.19 -2.56 -8.89
C ARG A 90 8.69 -2.55 -9.17
N ALA A 91 9.48 -3.07 -8.23
CA ALA A 91 10.94 -3.13 -8.35
C ALA A 91 11.36 -4.05 -9.50
N GLY A 92 10.71 -5.21 -9.67
CA GLY A 92 10.94 -6.12 -10.80
C GLY A 92 10.71 -5.43 -12.15
N HIS A 93 9.55 -4.78 -12.31
CA HIS A 93 9.24 -4.04 -13.54
C HIS A 93 10.22 -2.90 -13.83
N ALA A 94 10.63 -2.15 -12.81
CA ALA A 94 11.61 -1.08 -12.96
C ALA A 94 12.98 -1.63 -13.39
N LEU A 95 13.41 -2.77 -12.82
CA LEU A 95 14.66 -3.43 -13.20
C LEU A 95 14.63 -3.93 -14.65
N ASP A 96 13.52 -4.52 -15.08
CA ASP A 96 13.37 -4.98 -16.47
C ASP A 96 13.39 -3.81 -17.45
N ALA A 97 12.75 -2.68 -17.11
CA ALA A 97 12.81 -1.46 -17.91
C ALA A 97 14.23 -0.88 -17.98
N LEU A 98 14.97 -0.86 -16.87
CA LEU A 98 16.37 -0.42 -16.83
C LEU A 98 17.27 -1.30 -17.71
N ARG A 99 17.05 -2.62 -17.70
CA ARG A 99 17.79 -3.57 -18.55
C ARG A 99 17.46 -3.40 -20.02
N GLY A 100 16.17 -3.22 -20.34
CA GLY A 100 15.71 -3.01 -21.72
C GLY A 100 16.14 -1.67 -22.32
N ALA A 101 16.29 -0.63 -21.51
CA ALA A 101 16.79 0.68 -21.95
C ALA A 101 18.32 0.72 -22.18
N ALA A 102 19.04 -0.30 -21.71
CA ALA A 102 20.49 -0.43 -21.87
C ALA A 102 20.90 -1.31 -23.07
N ALA A 103 19.92 -1.84 -23.82
CA ALA A 103 20.10 -2.65 -25.03
C ALA A 103 19.78 -1.82 -26.28
#